data_AF-A0A2T4DPS4-F1
#
_entry.id   AF-A0A2T4DPS4-F1
#
_cell.length_a   1.000
_cell.length_b   1.000
_cell.length_c   1.000
_cell.angle_alpha   90.00
_cell.angle_beta   90.00
_cell.angle_gamma   90.00
#
_symmetry.space_group_name_H-M   'P 1'
#
loop_
_entity.id
_entity.type
_entity.pdbx_description
1 polymer ?
#
loop_
_entity_poly.entity_id
_entity_poly.type
_entity_poly.pdbx_seq_one_letter_code
_entity_poly.pdbx_strand_id
1 'polypeptide(L)'
;MKMSHMARIFILLLMAWNVSAQSRPPLLDRSLSLHFIRIPLQEALFTISKEADFNLSYNSSIIPSDSVINYHCDKEKLSEILSFILPARVDIKTSGNSVILLRKPEGELKKKTFVITGKVTDSKSKKALDKVTVLDVYGSESTLTDASGNFELRLSYKYKELVLSISKNGYADSSVLLSPKKQELTLQLIKTKSRSNEIPLTKIENIPVKPVEAYPLSKLMIPPLLVTHSKNIQGYTKRKIQLSLTPGLSSNLKIAGTVKNDISINLIGGYNYGVEILEIGGAFNINRTNVNGVQLAGMANLVGESVYGLQISGAFNATKGRQSGTQIAGLGNLNMNNFVGVQLGGGYNQSKNLKGTQIAGAVNIADTLSGLQLSPSFNKSKLLEGVQICSGLNMTETLEGVQIGIINLAKQQKGFQLGLINVNKSSEGISIGLLNFVENRKFPRLGFAIQ
;
A
#
# COMPACT_ATOMS: atom_id res chain seq x y z
N MET A 1 -25.77 -15.66 -38.97
CA MET A 1 -26.06 -14.21 -38.98
C MET A 1 -24.75 -13.44 -39.01
N LYS A 2 -24.39 -12.81 -40.14
CA LYS A 2 -23.14 -12.03 -40.26
C LYS A 2 -23.38 -10.62 -39.69
N MET A 3 -22.79 -10.33 -38.52
CA MET A 3 -22.81 -9.00 -37.92
C MET A 3 -21.97 -8.03 -38.78
N SER A 4 -22.52 -6.85 -39.11
CA SER A 4 -21.85 -5.85 -39.95
C SER A 4 -20.60 -5.27 -39.28
N HIS A 5 -19.63 -4.82 -40.07
CA HIS A 5 -18.39 -4.22 -39.55
C HIS A 5 -18.66 -2.98 -38.67
N MET A 6 -19.72 -2.22 -38.98
CA MET A 6 -20.18 -1.09 -38.15
C MET A 6 -20.62 -1.53 -36.74
N ALA A 7 -21.29 -2.68 -36.60
CA ALA A 7 -21.69 -3.20 -35.30
C ALA A 7 -20.47 -3.62 -34.44
N ARG A 8 -19.39 -4.09 -35.07
CA ARG A 8 -18.13 -4.43 -34.37
C ARG A 8 -17.39 -3.19 -33.88
N ILE A 9 -17.37 -2.11 -34.68
CA ILE A 9 -16.75 -0.84 -34.30
C ILE A 9 -17.55 -0.17 -33.17
N PHE A 10 -18.88 -0.23 -33.21
CA PHE A 10 -19.73 0.31 -32.15
C PHE A 10 -19.60 -0.46 -30.82
N ILE A 11 -19.43 -1.79 -30.88
CA ILE A 11 -19.14 -2.63 -29.70
C ILE A 11 -17.72 -2.38 -29.17
N LEU A 12 -16.73 -2.14 -30.04
CA LEU A 12 -15.36 -1.76 -29.63
C LEU A 12 -15.29 -0.36 -28.99
N LEU A 13 -16.10 0.60 -29.47
CA LEU A 13 -16.23 1.93 -28.86
C LEU A 13 -16.98 1.89 -27.52
N LEU A 14 -17.97 1.01 -27.36
CA LEU A 14 -18.64 0.76 -26.06
C LEU A 14 -17.73 0.01 -25.07
N MET A 15 -16.78 -0.80 -25.53
CA MET A 15 -15.75 -1.43 -24.69
C MET A 15 -14.59 -0.50 -24.30
N ALA A 16 -14.46 0.67 -24.93
CA ALA A 16 -13.45 1.67 -24.57
C ALA A 16 -13.86 2.51 -23.34
N TRP A 17 -15.12 2.47 -22.92
CA TRP A 17 -15.55 2.92 -21.59
C TRP A 17 -15.32 1.83 -20.54
N ASN A 18 -14.07 1.38 -20.42
CA ASN A 18 -13.65 0.72 -19.18
C ASN A 18 -13.57 1.80 -18.11
N VAL A 19 -14.65 1.95 -17.34
CA VAL A 19 -14.57 2.51 -15.98
C VAL A 19 -13.63 1.57 -15.23
N SER A 20 -12.34 1.93 -15.23
CA SER A 20 -11.38 1.30 -14.33
C SER A 20 -11.94 1.50 -12.94
N ALA A 21 -12.36 0.42 -12.30
CA ALA A 21 -12.71 0.39 -10.89
C ALA A 21 -11.42 0.60 -10.10
N GLN A 22 -10.92 1.84 -10.11
CA GLN A 22 -9.83 2.26 -9.25
C GLN A 22 -10.39 2.20 -7.83
N SER A 23 -9.73 1.43 -6.97
CA SER A 23 -9.88 1.56 -5.53
C SER A 23 -9.81 3.05 -5.20
N ARG A 24 -10.85 3.56 -4.56
CA ARG A 24 -10.96 4.99 -4.27
C ARG A 24 -9.70 5.45 -3.52
N PRO A 25 -8.95 6.44 -4.03
CA PRO A 25 -7.72 6.86 -3.36
C PRO A 25 -8.02 7.34 -1.94
N PRO A 26 -7.04 7.25 -1.02
CA PRO A 26 -7.16 7.79 0.32
C PRO A 26 -7.69 9.22 0.30
N LEU A 27 -8.50 9.59 1.29
CA LEU A 27 -9.30 10.83 1.31
C LEU A 27 -8.54 12.06 0.79
N LEU A 28 -7.35 12.31 1.34
CA LEU A 28 -6.52 13.48 1.01
C LEU A 28 -5.85 13.42 -0.36
N ASP A 29 -5.70 12.23 -0.93
CA ASP A 29 -5.09 12.00 -2.25
C ASP A 29 -6.13 12.00 -3.39
N ARG A 30 -7.41 12.20 -3.09
CA ARG A 30 -8.47 12.32 -4.11
C ARG A 30 -8.27 13.60 -4.91
N SER A 31 -8.21 13.46 -6.23
CA SER A 31 -8.10 14.62 -7.12
C SER A 31 -9.47 15.17 -7.50
N LEU A 32 -9.59 16.50 -7.54
CA LEU A 32 -10.78 17.24 -7.96
C LEU A 32 -10.45 18.27 -9.04
N SER A 33 -11.43 18.58 -9.88
CA SER A 33 -11.40 19.72 -10.80
C SER A 33 -12.52 20.66 -10.38
N LEU A 34 -12.17 21.85 -9.92
CA LEU A 34 -13.09 22.80 -9.29
C LEU A 34 -13.08 24.13 -10.04
N HIS A 35 -14.22 24.79 -10.03
CA HIS A 35 -14.34 26.15 -10.55
C HIS A 35 -15.28 26.97 -9.66
N PHE A 36 -14.70 27.81 -8.82
CA PHE A 36 -15.39 28.67 -7.87
C PHE A 36 -15.08 30.13 -8.16
N ILE A 37 -16.15 30.91 -8.36
CA ILE A 37 -16.08 32.36 -8.53
C ILE A 37 -16.92 32.98 -7.43
N ARG A 38 -16.26 33.70 -6.52
CA ARG A 38 -16.86 34.51 -5.44
C ARG A 38 -17.94 33.77 -4.63
N ILE A 39 -17.68 32.51 -4.29
CA ILE A 39 -18.59 31.66 -3.51
C ILE A 39 -18.25 31.74 -2.01
N PRO A 40 -19.25 31.69 -1.10
CA PRO A 40 -18.97 31.54 0.33
C PRO A 40 -18.14 30.29 0.62
N LEU A 41 -17.12 30.40 1.48
CA LEU A 41 -16.20 29.31 1.81
C LEU A 41 -16.94 28.09 2.37
N GLN A 42 -18.01 28.29 3.14
CA GLN A 42 -18.83 27.19 3.66
C GLN A 42 -19.51 26.39 2.55
N GLU A 43 -20.01 27.07 1.51
CA GLU A 43 -20.63 26.43 0.35
C GLU A 43 -19.58 25.73 -0.51
N ALA A 44 -18.42 26.34 -0.74
CA ALA A 44 -17.29 25.68 -1.40
C ALA A 44 -16.88 24.39 -0.68
N LEU A 45 -16.73 24.43 0.65
CA LEU A 45 -16.38 23.25 1.45
C LEU A 45 -17.47 22.17 1.37
N PHE A 46 -18.74 22.55 1.34
CA PHE A 46 -19.84 21.60 1.15
C PHE A 46 -19.76 20.95 -0.23
N THR A 47 -19.59 21.73 -1.30
CA THR A 47 -19.42 21.22 -2.67
C THR A 47 -18.22 20.29 -2.78
N ILE A 48 -17.06 20.69 -2.23
CA ILE A 48 -15.87 19.84 -2.14
C ILE A 48 -16.19 18.55 -1.40
N SER A 49 -16.90 18.60 -0.26
CA SER A 49 -17.25 17.39 0.49
C SER A 49 -18.15 16.43 -0.28
N LYS A 50 -19.02 16.94 -1.16
CA LYS A 50 -19.90 16.16 -2.02
C LYS A 50 -19.14 15.53 -3.17
N GLU A 51 -18.36 16.30 -3.90
CA GLU A 51 -17.57 15.81 -5.03
C GLU A 51 -16.48 14.82 -4.58
N ALA A 52 -15.81 15.13 -3.48
CA ALA A 52 -14.81 14.25 -2.86
C ALA A 52 -15.44 13.18 -1.95
N ASP A 53 -16.78 13.07 -1.89
CA ASP A 53 -17.62 12.18 -1.06
C ASP A 53 -16.96 11.81 0.28
N PHE A 54 -16.95 12.80 1.20
CA PHE A 54 -16.48 12.71 2.58
C PHE A 54 -17.39 13.46 3.56
N ASN A 55 -17.31 13.10 4.83
CA ASN A 55 -18.04 13.80 5.90
C ASN A 55 -17.24 15.01 6.40
N LEU A 56 -17.79 16.21 6.26
CA LEU A 56 -17.20 17.43 6.78
C LEU A 56 -17.75 17.74 8.18
N SER A 57 -16.87 17.96 9.16
CA SER A 57 -17.24 18.32 10.53
C SER A 57 -16.42 19.50 11.03
N TYR A 58 -17.08 20.56 11.52
CA TYR A 58 -16.41 21.74 12.06
C TYR A 58 -17.36 22.57 12.93
N ASN A 59 -16.78 23.37 13.82
CA ASN A 59 -17.51 24.43 14.54
C ASN A 59 -17.66 25.64 13.60
N SER A 60 -18.88 26.09 13.33
CA SER A 60 -19.17 27.20 12.40
C SER A 60 -18.45 28.50 12.78
N SER A 61 -18.13 28.72 14.05
CA SER A 61 -17.38 29.89 14.51
C SER A 61 -15.93 29.96 14.02
N ILE A 62 -15.37 28.85 13.51
CA ILE A 62 -13.98 28.79 13.02
C ILE A 62 -13.84 29.49 11.66
N ILE A 63 -14.90 29.45 10.84
CA ILE A 63 -14.94 30.02 9.50
C ILE A 63 -15.83 31.27 9.52
N PRO A 64 -15.29 32.47 9.22
CA PRO A 64 -16.11 33.68 9.13
C PRO A 64 -17.24 33.50 8.11
N SER A 65 -18.45 33.90 8.47
CA SER A 65 -19.64 33.76 7.61
C SER A 65 -19.58 34.59 6.33
N ASP A 66 -18.77 35.64 6.32
CA ASP A 66 -18.52 36.55 5.21
C ASP A 66 -17.32 36.13 4.32
N SER A 67 -16.64 35.02 4.66
CA SER A 67 -15.50 34.54 3.88
C SER A 67 -15.95 34.05 2.51
N VAL A 68 -15.49 34.71 1.45
CA VAL A 68 -15.69 34.29 0.05
C VAL A 68 -14.36 33.90 -0.59
N ILE A 69 -14.39 32.96 -1.52
CA ILE A 69 -13.19 32.50 -2.22
C ILE A 69 -13.39 32.51 -3.74
N ASN A 70 -12.27 32.62 -4.44
CA ASN A 70 -12.13 32.26 -5.86
C ASN A 70 -11.11 31.12 -5.92
N TYR A 71 -11.45 30.04 -6.59
CA TYR A 71 -10.56 28.90 -6.71
C TYR A 71 -10.81 28.15 -8.01
N HIS A 72 -9.75 27.83 -8.73
CA HIS A 72 -9.85 27.03 -9.93
C HIS A 72 -8.71 26.02 -9.95
N CYS A 73 -9.04 24.76 -10.20
CA CYS A 73 -8.06 23.70 -10.35
C CYS A 73 -8.55 22.69 -11.37
N ASP A 74 -7.61 22.02 -12.04
CA ASP A 74 -7.88 20.81 -12.81
C ASP A 74 -7.04 19.66 -12.25
N LYS A 75 -7.72 18.64 -11.72
CA LYS A 75 -7.14 17.40 -11.19
C LYS A 75 -6.10 17.61 -10.07
N GLU A 76 -6.41 18.46 -9.11
CA GLU A 76 -5.55 18.75 -7.95
C GLU A 76 -5.97 17.93 -6.72
N LYS A 77 -5.03 17.60 -5.82
CA LYS A 77 -5.33 16.76 -4.64
C LYS A 77 -6.15 17.52 -3.61
N LEU A 78 -7.08 16.82 -2.94
CA LEU A 78 -7.88 17.37 -1.85
C LEU A 78 -7.01 18.01 -0.74
N SER A 79 -5.85 17.43 -0.42
CA SER A 79 -4.92 18.02 0.55
C SER A 79 -4.42 19.41 0.15
N GLU A 80 -4.14 19.63 -1.14
CA GLU A 80 -3.61 20.88 -1.68
C GLU A 80 -4.73 21.93 -1.74
N ILE A 81 -5.90 21.53 -2.23
CA ILE A 81 -7.12 22.35 -2.27
C ILE A 81 -7.48 22.85 -0.87
N LEU A 82 -7.58 21.95 0.12
CA LEU A 82 -7.93 22.33 1.49
C LEU A 82 -6.86 23.22 2.12
N SER A 83 -5.57 22.97 1.85
CA SER A 83 -4.49 23.80 2.36
C SER A 83 -4.52 25.22 1.79
N PHE A 84 -5.03 25.40 0.57
CA PHE A 84 -5.12 26.71 -0.09
C PHE A 84 -6.33 27.51 0.38
N ILE A 85 -7.53 26.89 0.39
CA ILE A 85 -8.78 27.62 0.65
C ILE A 85 -9.03 27.89 2.14
N LEU A 86 -8.39 27.14 3.05
CA LEU A 86 -8.62 27.28 4.48
C LEU A 86 -7.72 28.37 5.09
N PRO A 87 -8.24 29.21 6.00
CA PRO A 87 -7.43 30.20 6.70
C PRO A 87 -6.31 29.56 7.52
N ALA A 88 -5.17 30.25 7.66
CA ALA A 88 -3.98 29.75 8.37
C ALA A 88 -4.23 29.35 9.84
N ARG A 89 -5.29 29.87 10.47
CA ARG A 89 -5.71 29.54 11.85
C ARG A 89 -6.48 28.22 11.97
N VAL A 90 -6.79 27.56 10.85
CA VAL A 90 -7.52 26.29 10.82
C VAL A 90 -6.52 25.15 10.64
N ASP A 91 -6.66 24.11 11.45
CA ASP A 91 -5.98 22.83 11.31
C ASP A 91 -6.93 21.82 10.66
N ILE A 92 -6.39 21.00 9.77
CA ILE A 92 -7.14 19.95 9.08
C ILE A 92 -6.76 18.64 9.74
N LYS A 93 -7.75 17.91 10.25
CA LYS A 93 -7.57 16.54 10.69
C LYS A 93 -8.43 15.60 9.86
N THR A 94 -7.94 14.40 9.68
CA THR A 94 -8.66 13.32 9.03
C THR A 94 -8.82 12.16 9.98
N SER A 95 -10.00 11.55 9.94
CA SER A 95 -10.24 10.27 10.56
C SER A 95 -11.26 9.53 9.73
N GLY A 96 -10.87 8.36 9.20
CA GLY A 96 -11.75 7.65 8.30
C GLY A 96 -11.96 8.39 6.98
N ASN A 97 -13.21 8.38 6.52
CA ASN A 97 -13.69 9.20 5.40
C ASN A 97 -14.22 10.57 5.84
N SER A 98 -13.69 11.15 6.93
CA SER A 98 -14.12 12.45 7.46
C SER A 98 -12.98 13.46 7.47
N VAL A 99 -13.28 14.70 7.08
CA VAL A 99 -12.43 15.88 7.28
C VAL A 99 -13.00 16.67 8.45
N ILE A 100 -12.15 16.93 9.43
CA ILE A 100 -12.49 17.63 10.66
C ILE A 100 -11.67 18.92 10.68
N LEU A 101 -12.35 20.07 10.64
CA LEU A 101 -11.70 21.38 10.70
C LEU A 101 -11.70 21.88 12.13
N LEU A 102 -10.52 22.23 12.60
CA LEU A 102 -10.26 22.55 13.99
C LEU A 102 -9.56 23.88 14.07
N ARG A 103 -9.80 24.65 15.13
CA ARG A 103 -9.00 25.85 15.36
C ARG A 103 -7.61 25.41 15.81
N LYS A 104 -6.56 25.98 15.19
CA LYS A 104 -5.19 25.79 15.67
C LYS A 104 -5.14 26.24 17.13
N PRO A 105 -4.54 25.43 18.01
CA PRO A 105 -4.50 25.75 19.43
C PRO A 105 -3.72 27.04 19.66
N GLU A 106 -4.37 28.04 20.24
CA GLU A 106 -3.75 29.30 20.68
C GLU A 106 -3.43 29.20 22.18
N GLY A 107 -2.14 29.30 22.52
CA GLY A 107 -1.63 29.30 23.90
C GLY A 107 -1.35 27.93 24.52
N GLU A 108 -0.42 27.90 25.48
CA GLU A 108 -0.15 26.71 26.29
C GLU A 108 -1.21 26.56 27.39
N LEU A 109 -2.30 25.85 27.09
CA LEU A 109 -3.23 25.45 28.14
C LEU A 109 -2.60 24.36 29.00
N LYS A 110 -2.76 24.47 30.33
CA LYS A 110 -2.37 23.42 31.28
C LYS A 110 -3.03 22.10 30.90
N LYS A 111 -2.22 21.03 30.78
CA LYS A 111 -2.72 19.68 30.53
C LYS A 111 -3.66 19.26 31.65
N LYS A 112 -4.86 18.83 31.29
CA LYS A 112 -5.83 18.22 32.20
C LYS A 112 -5.97 16.75 31.88
N THR A 113 -5.97 15.91 32.90
CA THR A 113 -6.24 14.48 32.75
C THR A 113 -7.68 14.18 33.13
N PHE A 114 -8.40 13.47 32.26
CA PHE A 114 -9.76 13.01 32.54
C PHE A 114 -10.05 11.73 31.76
N VAL A 115 -11.18 11.10 32.11
CA VAL A 115 -11.64 9.86 31.50
C VAL A 115 -13.00 10.09 30.88
N ILE A 116 -13.18 9.62 29.65
CA ILE A 116 -14.48 9.53 29.00
C ILE A 116 -14.86 8.06 28.96
N THR A 117 -16.06 7.77 29.45
CA THR A 117 -16.67 6.44 29.35
C THR A 117 -17.85 6.49 28.40
N GLY A 118 -18.34 5.34 27.99
CA GLY A 118 -19.57 5.30 27.23
C GLY A 118 -19.85 3.98 26.58
N LYS A 119 -20.92 3.95 25.79
CA LYS A 119 -21.39 2.77 25.08
C LYS A 119 -21.66 3.08 23.61
N VAL A 120 -21.27 2.16 22.73
CA VAL A 120 -21.53 2.25 21.28
C VAL A 120 -22.48 1.13 20.84
N THR A 121 -23.56 1.50 20.15
CA THR A 121 -24.55 0.55 19.61
C THR A 121 -24.83 0.78 18.13
N ASP A 122 -25.41 -0.21 17.46
CA ASP A 122 -25.96 -0.05 16.11
C ASP A 122 -27.26 0.76 16.15
N SER A 123 -27.38 1.77 15.28
CA SER A 123 -28.49 2.73 15.34
C SER A 123 -29.86 2.11 15.09
N LYS A 124 -29.94 1.01 14.33
CA LYS A 124 -31.21 0.37 13.95
C LYS A 124 -31.58 -0.76 14.91
N SER A 125 -30.68 -1.70 15.12
CA SER A 125 -30.90 -2.89 15.94
C SER A 125 -30.69 -2.66 17.43
N LYS A 126 -30.07 -1.52 17.81
CA LYS A 126 -29.68 -1.18 19.19
C LYS A 126 -28.71 -2.16 19.85
N LYS A 127 -28.17 -3.13 19.08
CA LYS A 127 -27.18 -4.09 19.59
C LYS A 127 -25.86 -3.39 19.93
N ALA A 128 -25.23 -3.83 21.00
CA ALA A 128 -23.88 -3.42 21.37
C ALA A 128 -22.87 -3.75 20.27
N LEU A 129 -21.90 -2.86 20.06
CA LEU A 129 -20.85 -3.04 19.06
C LEU A 129 -19.49 -3.26 19.74
N ASP A 130 -18.98 -4.48 19.61
CA ASP A 130 -17.61 -4.86 20.02
C ASP A 130 -16.55 -4.23 19.12
N LYS A 131 -15.34 -3.98 19.65
CA LYS A 131 -14.15 -3.53 18.88
C LYS A 131 -14.43 -2.33 17.99
N VAL A 132 -15.21 -1.37 18.45
CA VAL A 132 -15.31 -0.03 17.83
C VAL A 132 -14.09 0.77 18.26
N THR A 133 -13.45 1.45 17.33
CA THR A 133 -12.39 2.39 17.66
C THR A 133 -12.99 3.72 18.08
N VAL A 134 -12.64 4.16 19.31
CA VAL A 134 -12.87 5.52 19.80
C VAL A 134 -11.52 6.21 19.89
N LEU A 135 -11.34 7.29 19.15
CA LEU A 135 -10.06 7.96 18.93
C LEU A 135 -10.20 9.46 19.21
N ASP A 136 -9.31 10.00 20.04
CA ASP A 136 -9.05 11.45 20.09
C ASP A 136 -8.25 11.89 18.86
N VAL A 137 -8.89 12.72 18.05
CA VAL A 137 -8.36 13.19 16.77
C VAL A 137 -7.14 14.11 16.94
N TYR A 138 -7.01 14.79 18.08
CA TYR A 138 -5.85 15.64 18.35
C TYR A 138 -4.68 14.88 18.98
N GLY A 139 -4.95 14.10 20.04
CA GLY A 139 -3.92 13.47 20.87
C GLY A 139 -3.48 12.08 20.40
N SER A 140 -4.21 11.43 19.49
CA SER A 140 -4.00 10.03 19.06
C SER A 140 -4.34 8.96 20.11
N GLU A 141 -4.80 9.39 21.30
CA GLU A 141 -5.25 8.45 22.32
C GLU A 141 -6.47 7.69 21.82
N SER A 142 -6.44 6.38 21.97
CA SER A 142 -7.51 5.53 21.50
C SER A 142 -7.80 4.36 22.41
N THR A 143 -9.02 3.86 22.27
CA THR A 143 -9.52 2.67 22.94
C THR A 143 -10.42 1.86 22.01
N LEU A 144 -10.71 0.63 22.40
CA LEU A 144 -11.67 -0.24 21.73
C LEU A 144 -12.85 -0.47 22.68
N THR A 145 -14.06 -0.54 22.12
CA THR A 145 -15.19 -1.03 22.89
C THR A 145 -15.04 -2.52 23.20
N ASP A 146 -15.58 -2.95 24.33
CA ASP A 146 -15.71 -4.35 24.72
C ASP A 146 -16.91 -5.04 24.04
N ALA A 147 -17.13 -6.33 24.35
CA ALA A 147 -18.24 -7.13 23.81
C ALA A 147 -19.64 -6.57 24.16
N SER A 148 -19.74 -5.83 25.25
CA SER A 148 -20.96 -5.13 25.69
C SER A 148 -21.10 -3.74 25.06
N GLY A 149 -20.15 -3.33 24.23
CA GLY A 149 -20.10 -2.05 23.54
C GLY A 149 -19.57 -0.91 24.41
N ASN A 150 -19.10 -1.18 25.62
CA ASN A 150 -18.61 -0.16 26.53
C ASN A 150 -17.15 0.21 26.23
N PHE A 151 -16.77 1.46 26.47
CA PHE A 151 -15.39 1.90 26.36
C PHE A 151 -14.98 2.80 27.52
N GLU A 152 -13.67 2.83 27.75
CA GLU A 152 -13.01 3.80 28.62
C GLU A 152 -11.82 4.41 27.87
N LEU A 153 -11.81 5.74 27.74
CA LEU A 153 -10.76 6.50 27.07
C LEU A 153 -10.15 7.49 28.06
N ARG A 154 -8.87 7.27 28.38
CA ARG A 154 -8.08 8.14 29.26
C ARG A 154 -7.37 9.18 28.40
N LEU A 155 -7.51 10.46 28.76
CA LEU A 155 -7.00 11.58 27.98
C LEU A 155 -6.13 12.49 28.82
N SER A 156 -5.01 12.92 28.25
CA SER A 156 -4.19 14.04 28.74
C SER A 156 -4.30 15.19 27.75
N TYR A 157 -5.14 16.17 28.06
CA TYR A 157 -5.67 17.09 27.07
C TYR A 157 -5.28 18.54 27.33
N LYS A 158 -4.97 19.27 26.25
CA LYS A 158 -4.53 20.67 26.30
C LYS A 158 -5.31 21.60 25.35
N TYR A 159 -6.43 21.14 24.81
CA TYR A 159 -7.24 21.93 23.86
C TYR A 159 -8.59 22.29 24.47
N LYS A 160 -9.20 23.38 23.98
CA LYS A 160 -10.51 23.87 24.46
C LYS A 160 -11.66 22.96 24.07
N GLU A 161 -11.50 22.25 22.95
CA GLU A 161 -12.49 21.40 22.32
C GLU A 161 -11.90 20.02 22.10
N LEU A 162 -12.68 18.97 22.39
CA LEU A 162 -12.32 17.59 22.13
C LEU A 162 -13.14 17.05 20.96
N VAL A 163 -12.47 16.42 20.00
CA VAL A 163 -13.15 15.67 18.93
C VAL A 163 -12.82 14.20 19.04
N LEU A 164 -13.87 13.40 19.23
CA LEU A 164 -13.78 11.95 19.18
C LEU A 164 -14.24 11.46 17.82
N SER A 165 -13.41 10.62 17.18
CA SER A 165 -13.81 9.80 16.03
C SER A 165 -14.23 8.43 16.51
N ILE A 166 -15.32 7.93 15.94
CA ILE A 166 -15.90 6.62 16.23
C ILE A 166 -16.00 5.85 14.91
N SER A 167 -15.17 4.82 14.80
CA SER A 167 -14.97 4.10 13.55
C SER A 167 -15.05 2.60 13.74
N LYS A 168 -15.74 1.92 12.84
CA LYS A 168 -15.85 0.47 12.78
C LYS A 168 -16.01 0.02 11.34
N ASN A 169 -15.27 -1.01 10.93
CA ASN A 169 -15.43 -1.59 9.59
C ASN A 169 -16.89 -2.04 9.37
N GLY A 170 -17.47 -1.66 8.22
CA GLY A 170 -18.87 -1.91 7.87
C GLY A 170 -19.88 -0.89 8.42
N TYR A 171 -19.41 0.16 9.08
CA TYR A 171 -20.22 1.27 9.59
C TYR A 171 -19.73 2.60 9.02
N ALA A 172 -20.63 3.57 8.96
CA ALA A 172 -20.28 4.94 8.60
C ALA A 172 -19.45 5.56 9.72
N ASP A 173 -18.36 6.22 9.35
CA ASP A 173 -17.54 6.96 10.31
C ASP A 173 -18.36 8.09 10.93
N SER A 174 -18.22 8.27 12.24
CA SER A 174 -18.89 9.31 13.01
C SER A 174 -17.87 10.11 13.82
N SER A 175 -18.14 11.40 14.02
CA SER A 175 -17.34 12.27 14.87
C SER A 175 -18.23 13.09 15.80
N VAL A 176 -17.75 13.35 17.01
CA VAL A 176 -18.49 14.12 18.02
C VAL A 176 -17.57 15.16 18.63
N LEU A 177 -18.04 16.40 18.65
CA LEU A 177 -17.40 17.54 19.30
C LEU A 177 -17.89 17.64 20.74
N LEU A 178 -16.96 17.73 21.70
CA LEU A 178 -17.21 17.65 23.13
C LEU A 178 -16.39 18.68 23.90
N SER A 179 -16.85 18.99 25.11
CA SER A 179 -16.01 19.69 26.09
C SER A 179 -14.99 18.71 26.73
N PRO A 180 -13.74 19.14 26.98
CA PRO A 180 -12.69 18.29 27.54
C PRO A 180 -12.85 18.10 29.05
N LYS A 181 -13.83 17.28 29.44
CA LYS A 181 -14.15 16.96 30.84
C LYS A 181 -14.52 15.48 30.98
N LYS A 182 -14.52 14.98 32.22
CA LYS A 182 -15.10 13.68 32.55
C LYS A 182 -16.59 13.69 32.20
N GLN A 183 -17.01 12.75 31.38
CA GLN A 183 -18.40 12.59 30.95
C GLN A 183 -18.61 11.17 30.40
N GLU A 184 -19.87 10.74 30.39
CA GLU A 184 -20.31 9.47 29.82
C GLU A 184 -21.07 9.71 28.52
N LEU A 185 -20.85 8.88 27.51
CA LEU A 185 -21.42 9.04 26.17
C LEU A 185 -22.24 7.82 25.76
N THR A 186 -23.38 8.05 25.11
CA THR A 186 -24.10 7.01 24.36
C THR A 186 -24.04 7.34 22.88
N LEU A 187 -23.37 6.48 22.11
CA LEU A 187 -23.06 6.71 20.70
C LEU A 187 -23.73 5.62 19.85
N GLN A 188 -24.19 6.00 18.67
CA GLN A 188 -24.83 5.08 17.73
C GLN A 188 -24.14 5.16 16.37
N LEU A 189 -23.79 4.01 15.81
CA LEU A 189 -23.23 3.91 14.47
C LEU A 189 -24.27 3.40 13.47
N ILE A 190 -24.23 3.95 12.28
CA ILE A 190 -25.09 3.56 11.17
C ILE A 190 -24.34 2.52 10.35
N LYS A 191 -24.89 1.31 10.23
CA LYS A 191 -24.33 0.28 9.37
C LYS A 191 -24.38 0.73 7.91
N THR A 192 -23.23 0.71 7.24
CA THR A 192 -23.17 1.02 5.81
C THR A 192 -23.67 -0.19 5.05
N LYS A 193 -24.55 0.00 4.06
CA LYS A 193 -24.77 -1.03 3.04
C LYS A 193 -23.43 -1.22 2.34
N SER A 194 -22.80 -2.38 2.52
CA SER A 194 -21.59 -2.71 1.79
C SER A 194 -21.85 -2.44 0.31
N ARG A 195 -21.21 -1.42 -0.28
CA ARG A 195 -21.01 -1.38 -1.74
C ARG A 195 -19.95 -2.44 -2.04
N SER A 196 -20.29 -3.70 -1.81
CA SER A 196 -19.73 -4.75 -2.64
C SER A 196 -20.31 -4.47 -4.02
N ASN A 197 -19.53 -3.81 -4.87
CA ASN A 197 -19.68 -4.03 -6.29
C ASN A 197 -19.38 -5.51 -6.53
N GLU A 198 -20.35 -6.39 -6.25
CA GLU A 198 -20.41 -7.68 -6.90
C GLU A 198 -20.70 -7.39 -8.36
N ILE A 199 -19.62 -7.11 -9.09
CA ILE A 199 -19.62 -7.29 -10.53
C ILE A 199 -19.96 -8.77 -10.73
N PRO A 200 -20.90 -9.13 -11.63
CA PRO A 200 -21.03 -10.52 -12.05
C PRO A 200 -19.66 -10.93 -12.63
N LEU A 201 -18.95 -11.76 -11.88
CA LEU A 201 -17.59 -12.21 -12.18
C LEU A 201 -17.57 -12.95 -13.52
N THR A 202 -17.25 -12.25 -14.60
CA THR A 202 -16.35 -12.87 -15.58
C THR A 202 -15.04 -13.09 -14.84
N LYS A 203 -14.62 -14.37 -14.74
CA LYS A 203 -13.41 -14.83 -14.06
C LYS A 203 -12.18 -14.04 -14.53
N ILE A 204 -11.88 -12.94 -13.86
CA ILE A 204 -10.51 -12.51 -13.62
C ILE A 204 -10.19 -13.16 -12.27
N GLU A 205 -9.21 -14.06 -12.23
CA GLU A 205 -8.67 -14.59 -10.98
C GLU A 205 -8.03 -13.44 -10.16
N ASN A 206 -8.86 -12.61 -9.55
CA ASN A 206 -8.44 -11.74 -8.46
C ASN A 206 -8.31 -12.64 -7.23
N ILE A 207 -7.19 -13.36 -7.16
CA ILE A 207 -6.78 -14.05 -5.94
C ILE A 207 -6.91 -13.02 -4.80
N PRO A 208 -7.73 -13.27 -3.76
CA PRO A 208 -7.90 -12.32 -2.67
C PRO A 208 -6.54 -12.08 -2.04
N VAL A 209 -5.95 -10.92 -2.32
CA VAL A 209 -4.56 -10.68 -1.95
C VAL A 209 -4.50 -10.36 -0.46
N LYS A 210 -3.95 -11.31 0.30
CA LYS A 210 -3.80 -11.19 1.76
C LYS A 210 -3.12 -9.86 2.14
N PRO A 211 -3.62 -9.13 3.15
CA PRO A 211 -2.98 -7.91 3.65
C PRO A 211 -1.67 -8.26 4.37
N VAL A 212 -0.77 -7.29 4.57
CA VAL A 212 0.56 -7.57 5.14
C VAL A 212 0.46 -8.20 6.54
N GLU A 213 -0.54 -7.79 7.31
CA GLU A 213 -0.84 -8.27 8.66
C GLU A 213 -1.27 -9.75 8.69
N ALA A 214 -1.58 -10.36 7.53
CA ALA A 214 -1.96 -11.76 7.45
C ALA A 214 -0.74 -12.71 7.36
N TYR A 215 0.46 -12.21 7.06
CA TYR A 215 1.67 -13.03 7.00
C TYR A 215 2.12 -13.46 8.42
N PRO A 216 2.66 -14.67 8.60
CA PRO A 216 3.03 -15.20 9.93
C PRO A 216 3.96 -14.27 10.71
N LEU A 217 5.01 -13.74 10.07
CA LEU A 217 5.96 -12.83 10.72
C LEU A 217 5.27 -11.53 11.18
N SER A 218 4.34 -11.00 10.38
CA SER A 218 3.57 -9.82 10.75
C SER A 218 2.62 -10.08 11.92
N LYS A 219 1.97 -11.26 11.96
CA LYS A 219 1.10 -11.65 13.09
C LYS A 219 1.84 -11.78 14.40
N LEU A 220 3.09 -12.21 14.37
CA LEU A 220 3.94 -12.32 15.56
C LEU A 220 4.39 -10.95 16.07
N MET A 221 4.73 -10.03 15.16
CA MET A 221 5.35 -8.74 15.50
C MET A 221 4.35 -7.62 15.77
N ILE A 222 3.12 -7.71 15.27
CA ILE A 222 2.10 -6.65 15.39
C ILE A 222 1.04 -7.06 16.41
N PRO A 223 0.82 -6.28 17.49
CA PRO A 223 -0.24 -6.57 18.44
C PRO A 223 -1.64 -6.54 17.78
N PRO A 224 -2.54 -7.49 18.10
CA PRO A 224 -3.87 -7.58 17.46
C PRO A 224 -4.73 -6.32 17.58
N LEU A 225 -4.55 -5.52 18.65
CA LEU A 225 -5.31 -4.29 18.84
C LEU A 225 -4.95 -3.23 17.78
N LEU A 226 -3.67 -3.14 17.37
CA LEU A 226 -3.23 -2.20 16.33
C LEU A 226 -3.84 -2.58 14.96
N VAL A 227 -3.88 -3.89 14.67
CA VAL A 227 -4.55 -4.42 13.47
C VAL A 227 -6.03 -4.09 13.48
N THR A 228 -6.68 -4.15 14.65
CA THR A 228 -8.11 -3.82 14.80
C THR A 228 -8.38 -2.35 14.54
N HIS A 229 -7.59 -1.43 15.12
CA HIS A 229 -7.66 0.00 14.78
C HIS A 229 -7.44 0.25 13.28
N SER A 230 -6.44 -0.42 12.70
CA SER A 230 -6.09 -0.29 11.28
C SER A 230 -7.18 -0.77 10.31
N LYS A 231 -8.03 -1.71 10.75
CA LYS A 231 -9.19 -2.19 9.99
C LYS A 231 -10.42 -1.30 10.16
N ASN A 232 -10.56 -0.65 11.31
CA ASN A 232 -11.70 0.20 11.62
C ASN A 232 -11.57 1.60 11.03
N ILE A 233 -10.38 2.20 11.15
CA ILE A 233 -10.09 3.53 10.64
C ILE A 233 -9.82 3.42 9.14
N GLN A 234 -10.64 4.08 8.34
CA GLN A 234 -10.41 4.20 6.89
C GLN A 234 -9.37 5.28 6.59
N GLY A 235 -8.58 5.10 5.54
CA GLY A 235 -7.56 6.07 5.15
C GLY A 235 -6.40 6.17 6.14
N TYR A 236 -5.74 7.34 6.14
CA TYR A 236 -4.57 7.61 6.96
C TYR A 236 -4.53 9.08 7.41
N THR A 237 -3.72 9.33 8.44
CA THR A 237 -3.27 10.67 8.81
C THR A 237 -1.78 10.81 8.52
N LYS A 238 -1.33 12.01 8.11
CA LYS A 238 0.08 12.25 7.79
C LYS A 238 0.81 12.88 8.98
N ARG A 239 2.03 12.40 9.27
CA ARG A 239 2.93 12.99 10.27
C ARG A 239 4.35 13.10 9.72
N LYS A 240 5.11 14.07 10.24
CA LYS A 240 6.51 14.25 9.81
C LYS A 240 7.42 13.16 10.34
N ILE A 241 7.31 12.83 11.62
CA ILE A 241 8.26 11.93 12.30
C ILE A 241 7.49 10.95 13.18
N GLN A 242 7.88 9.68 13.10
CA GLN A 242 7.57 8.65 14.10
C GLN A 242 8.84 8.21 14.80
N LEU A 243 8.73 8.02 16.12
CA LEU A 243 9.70 7.27 16.93
C LEU A 243 8.99 6.05 17.52
N SER A 244 9.54 4.85 17.36
CA SER A 244 9.05 3.65 18.02
C SER A 244 10.15 2.84 18.68
N LEU A 245 9.82 2.20 19.80
CA LEU A 245 10.61 1.09 20.33
C LEU A 245 10.17 -0.20 19.65
N THR A 246 8.88 -0.51 19.75
CA THR A 246 8.20 -1.64 19.11
C THR A 246 6.89 -1.14 18.49
N PRO A 247 6.18 -1.92 17.65
CA PRO A 247 4.88 -1.51 17.13
C PRO A 247 3.90 -1.05 18.22
N GLY A 248 3.90 -1.71 19.38
CA GLY A 248 3.02 -1.35 20.50
C GLY A 248 3.43 -0.10 21.30
N LEU A 249 4.71 0.32 21.20
CA LEU A 249 5.24 1.48 21.91
C LEU A 249 5.86 2.46 20.89
N SER A 250 5.01 3.35 20.37
CA SER A 250 5.40 4.37 19.38
C SER A 250 4.79 5.73 19.70
N SER A 251 5.34 6.79 19.12
CA SER A 251 4.76 8.15 19.16
C SER A 251 3.39 8.25 18.48
N ASN A 252 3.01 7.23 17.70
CA ASN A 252 1.69 7.10 17.08
C ASN A 252 0.75 6.19 17.87
N LEU A 253 1.20 5.69 19.03
CA LEU A 253 0.42 4.89 19.97
C LEU A 253 -0.27 3.71 19.27
N LYS A 254 -1.53 3.45 19.63
CA LYS A 254 -2.32 2.31 19.17
C LYS A 254 -2.86 2.46 17.74
N ILE A 255 -2.64 3.61 17.10
CA ILE A 255 -3.09 3.90 15.73
C ILE A 255 -1.93 3.92 14.72
N ALA A 256 -0.73 3.45 15.07
CA ALA A 256 0.46 3.53 14.20
C ALA A 256 0.23 3.00 12.77
N GLY A 257 -0.56 1.93 12.61
CA GLY A 257 -0.94 1.37 11.29
C GLY A 257 -1.88 2.23 10.44
N THR A 258 -2.34 3.38 10.93
CA THR A 258 -3.15 4.36 10.17
C THR A 258 -2.42 5.68 10.02
N VAL A 259 -1.13 5.74 10.37
CA VAL A 259 -0.30 6.93 10.23
C VAL A 259 0.71 6.72 9.11
N LYS A 260 0.71 7.65 8.15
CA LYS A 260 1.73 7.77 7.11
C LYS A 260 2.77 8.77 7.58
N ASN A 261 4.03 8.37 7.60
CA ASN A 261 5.11 9.20 8.14
C ASN A 261 6.04 9.68 7.04
N ASP A 262 6.57 10.90 7.13
CA ASP A 262 7.69 11.28 6.25
C ASP A 262 8.96 10.52 6.66
N ILE A 263 9.23 10.50 7.98
CA ILE A 263 10.36 9.81 8.60
C ILE A 263 9.85 8.86 9.69
N SER A 264 10.35 7.63 9.74
CA SER A 264 10.02 6.65 10.78
C SER A 264 11.29 6.00 11.32
N ILE A 265 11.57 6.18 12.62
CA ILE A 265 12.73 5.62 13.30
C ILE A 265 12.24 4.62 14.34
N ASN A 266 12.59 3.35 14.15
CA ASN A 266 12.08 2.23 14.91
C ASN A 266 13.25 1.47 15.55
N LEU A 267 13.41 1.54 16.88
CA LEU A 267 14.56 0.94 17.56
C LEU A 267 14.60 -0.59 17.44
N ILE A 268 13.46 -1.27 17.63
CA ILE A 268 13.31 -2.71 17.35
C ILE A 268 12.47 -2.88 16.09
N GLY A 269 11.27 -2.30 16.06
CA GLY A 269 10.47 -2.36 14.85
C GLY A 269 9.27 -1.44 14.79
N GLY A 270 8.88 -1.14 13.55
CA GLY A 270 7.83 -0.19 13.20
C GLY A 270 6.63 -0.87 12.56
N TYR A 271 5.45 -0.28 12.79
CA TYR A 271 4.24 -0.60 12.04
C TYR A 271 3.57 0.69 11.58
N ASN A 272 3.57 0.92 10.27
CA ASN A 272 3.18 2.18 9.64
C ASN A 272 2.06 1.93 8.61
N TYR A 273 1.26 2.96 8.33
CA TYR A 273 0.45 2.95 7.12
C TYR A 273 1.35 2.96 5.87
N GLY A 274 2.34 3.86 5.84
CA GLY A 274 3.33 4.02 4.76
C GLY A 274 4.40 5.06 5.14
N VAL A 275 5.46 5.17 4.34
CA VAL A 275 6.55 6.14 4.58
C VAL A 275 6.91 6.90 3.29
N GLU A 276 7.22 8.20 3.37
CA GLU A 276 7.52 9.04 2.20
C GLU A 276 9.00 9.32 1.94
N ILE A 277 9.86 9.36 2.96
CA ILE A 277 11.26 9.77 2.81
C ILE A 277 12.21 8.73 3.35
N LEU A 278 12.12 8.40 4.65
CA LEU A 278 13.10 7.57 5.33
C LEU A 278 12.47 6.70 6.41
N GLU A 279 12.76 5.40 6.38
CA GLU A 279 12.40 4.46 7.44
C GLU A 279 13.62 3.65 7.87
N ILE A 280 13.87 3.61 9.18
CA ILE A 280 14.96 2.85 9.79
C ILE A 280 14.37 1.95 10.87
N GLY A 281 14.67 0.66 10.81
CA GLY A 281 14.26 -0.35 11.79
C GLY A 281 15.45 -1.13 12.32
N GLY A 282 15.63 -1.21 13.63
CA GLY A 282 16.72 -2.01 14.20
C GLY A 282 16.61 -3.50 13.85
N ALA A 283 15.40 -4.06 13.90
CA ALA A 283 15.12 -5.41 13.41
C ALA A 283 14.19 -5.41 12.20
N PHE A 284 13.03 -4.74 12.28
CA PHE A 284 12.05 -4.80 11.18
C PHE A 284 11.25 -3.53 10.94
N ASN A 285 10.77 -3.37 9.72
CA ASN A 285 9.76 -2.39 9.35
C ASN A 285 8.58 -3.08 8.66
N ILE A 286 7.36 -2.71 9.04
CA ILE A 286 6.14 -3.23 8.41
C ILE A 286 5.25 -2.05 7.98
N ASN A 287 4.97 -1.99 6.68
CA ASN A 287 4.13 -0.96 6.08
C ASN A 287 2.93 -1.62 5.43
N ARG A 288 1.74 -1.11 5.74
CA ARG A 288 0.50 -1.62 5.12
C ARG A 288 0.41 -1.27 3.64
N THR A 289 0.91 -0.09 3.29
CA THR A 289 0.82 0.48 1.93
C THR A 289 2.21 0.74 1.37
N ASN A 290 2.46 1.92 0.80
CA ASN A 290 3.64 2.23 0.03
C ASN A 290 4.77 2.80 0.87
N VAL A 291 5.99 2.60 0.38
CA VAL A 291 7.19 3.28 0.86
C VAL A 291 7.83 4.02 -0.31
N ASN A 292 8.02 5.33 -0.14
CA ASN A 292 8.80 6.17 -1.03
C ASN A 292 10.12 6.53 -0.32
N GLY A 293 11.21 6.62 -1.07
CA GLY A 293 12.52 6.98 -0.53
C GLY A 293 13.33 5.78 -0.04
N VAL A 294 13.83 5.82 1.20
CA VAL A 294 14.80 4.86 1.74
C VAL A 294 14.20 4.05 2.89
N GLN A 295 14.36 2.73 2.87
CA GLN A 295 13.93 1.84 3.94
C GLN A 295 15.05 0.87 4.33
N LEU A 296 15.46 0.93 5.60
CA LEU A 296 16.56 0.13 6.15
C LEU A 296 16.07 -0.70 7.34
N ALA A 297 16.38 -1.99 7.37
CA ALA A 297 16.10 -2.85 8.52
C ALA A 297 17.27 -3.78 8.85
N GLY A 298 17.53 -4.03 10.14
CA GLY A 298 18.54 -5.03 10.52
C GLY A 298 18.19 -6.45 10.08
N MET A 299 16.91 -6.83 10.04
CA MET A 299 16.46 -8.16 9.59
C MET A 299 15.50 -8.08 8.42
N ALA A 300 14.37 -7.39 8.53
CA ALA A 300 13.32 -7.51 7.52
C ALA A 300 12.52 -6.23 7.24
N ASN A 301 12.22 -5.99 5.95
CA ASN A 301 11.25 -5.01 5.51
C ASN A 301 10.06 -5.70 4.86
N LEU A 302 8.83 -5.42 5.31
CA LEU A 302 7.59 -5.98 4.77
C LEU A 302 6.67 -4.85 4.29
N VAL A 303 6.39 -4.81 2.99
CA VAL A 303 5.59 -3.75 2.36
C VAL A 303 4.37 -4.36 1.66
N GLY A 304 3.18 -3.97 2.14
CA GLY A 304 1.89 -4.49 1.68
C GLY A 304 1.46 -3.98 0.30
N GLU A 305 2.04 -2.87 -0.17
CA GLU A 305 1.87 -2.35 -1.53
C GLU A 305 3.24 -2.14 -2.20
N SER A 306 3.57 -0.95 -2.68
CA SER A 306 4.69 -0.70 -3.58
C SER A 306 5.84 0.04 -2.90
N VAL A 307 7.05 -0.14 -3.43
CA VAL A 307 8.25 0.59 -3.00
C VAL A 307 8.84 1.35 -4.18
N TYR A 308 9.10 2.63 -3.96
CA TYR A 308 9.74 3.52 -4.94
C TYR A 308 11.00 4.12 -4.30
N GLY A 309 12.15 3.50 -4.55
CA GLY A 309 13.44 3.92 -4.01
C GLY A 309 14.36 2.77 -3.59
N LEU A 310 14.99 2.91 -2.43
CA LEU A 310 16.00 1.99 -1.90
C LEU A 310 15.46 1.21 -0.71
N GLN A 311 15.57 -0.11 -0.75
CA GLN A 311 15.16 -0.99 0.34
C GLN A 311 16.29 -1.96 0.69
N ILE A 312 16.78 -1.89 1.92
CA ILE A 312 17.91 -2.71 2.40
C ILE A 312 17.50 -3.43 3.69
N SER A 313 17.80 -4.73 3.76
CA SER A 313 17.69 -5.49 5.00
C SER A 313 18.84 -6.47 5.21
N GLY A 314 19.13 -6.80 6.47
CA GLY A 314 20.14 -7.83 6.75
C GLY A 314 19.71 -9.25 6.35
N ALA A 315 18.40 -9.56 6.31
CA ALA A 315 17.91 -10.88 5.92
C ALA A 315 16.93 -10.83 4.74
N PHE A 316 15.74 -10.24 4.91
CA PHE A 316 14.67 -10.34 3.90
C PHE A 316 13.96 -9.02 3.61
N ASN A 317 13.79 -8.71 2.32
CA ASN A 317 12.81 -7.73 1.87
C ASN A 317 11.63 -8.45 1.21
N ALA A 318 10.41 -8.07 1.55
CA ALA A 318 9.20 -8.56 0.89
C ALA A 318 8.27 -7.41 0.49
N THR A 319 8.03 -7.28 -0.80
CA THR A 319 7.15 -6.27 -1.40
C THR A 319 6.05 -6.99 -2.18
N LYS A 320 4.80 -6.70 -1.81
CA LYS A 320 3.63 -7.32 -2.47
C LYS A 320 3.29 -6.64 -3.80
N GLY A 321 3.43 -5.32 -3.86
CA GLY A 321 3.13 -4.49 -5.01
C GLY A 321 4.33 -4.29 -5.93
N ARG A 322 4.38 -3.15 -6.61
CA ARG A 322 5.45 -2.82 -7.56
C ARG A 322 6.70 -2.38 -6.78
N GLN A 323 7.87 -2.80 -7.24
CA GLN A 323 9.14 -2.21 -6.80
C GLN A 323 9.76 -1.44 -7.97
N SER A 324 10.17 -0.20 -7.73
CA SER A 324 10.97 0.60 -8.65
C SER A 324 12.19 1.15 -7.91
N GLY A 325 13.38 0.70 -8.26
CA GLY A 325 14.63 1.13 -7.64
C GLY A 325 15.55 -0.03 -7.26
N THR A 326 16.15 0.03 -6.08
CA THR A 326 17.17 -0.94 -5.63
C THR A 326 16.68 -1.70 -4.40
N GLN A 327 16.83 -3.02 -4.41
CA GLN A 327 16.43 -3.89 -3.31
C GLN A 327 17.58 -4.82 -2.93
N ILE A 328 18.06 -4.74 -1.69
CA ILE A 328 19.25 -5.46 -1.21
C ILE A 328 18.90 -6.23 0.07
N ALA A 329 19.17 -7.54 0.10
CA ALA A 329 18.95 -8.37 1.27
C ALA A 329 20.07 -9.39 1.46
N GLY A 330 20.50 -9.59 2.71
CA GLY A 330 21.55 -10.57 3.02
C GLY A 330 21.15 -12.03 2.75
N LEU A 331 19.86 -12.38 2.82
CA LEU A 331 19.37 -13.71 2.44
C LEU A 331 18.52 -13.66 1.18
N GLY A 332 17.46 -12.87 1.16
CA GLY A 332 16.68 -12.80 -0.07
C GLY A 332 15.61 -11.72 -0.20
N ASN A 333 15.24 -11.49 -1.45
CA ASN A 333 14.27 -10.48 -1.84
C ASN A 333 13.05 -11.12 -2.51
N LEU A 334 11.85 -10.77 -2.07
CA LEU A 334 10.59 -11.32 -2.54
C LEU A 334 9.71 -10.20 -3.10
N ASN A 335 9.51 -10.17 -4.40
CA ASN A 335 8.59 -9.24 -5.05
C ASN A 335 7.44 -9.99 -5.73
N MET A 336 6.21 -9.80 -5.27
CA MET A 336 5.05 -10.55 -5.78
C MET A 336 4.47 -9.97 -7.07
N ASN A 337 5.03 -8.87 -7.59
CA ASN A 337 4.53 -8.16 -8.76
C ASN A 337 5.69 -7.66 -9.65
N ASN A 338 5.50 -6.53 -10.34
CA ASN A 338 6.47 -5.90 -11.21
C ASN A 338 7.66 -5.33 -10.41
N PHE A 339 8.87 -5.60 -10.89
CA PHE A 339 10.13 -5.09 -10.37
C PHE A 339 10.87 -4.37 -11.50
N VAL A 340 11.26 -3.11 -11.27
CA VAL A 340 12.07 -2.32 -12.20
C VAL A 340 13.30 -1.80 -11.48
N GLY A 341 14.49 -2.20 -11.92
CA GLY A 341 15.76 -1.75 -11.34
C GLY A 341 16.72 -2.88 -10.98
N VAL A 342 17.34 -2.81 -9.79
CA VAL A 342 18.41 -3.74 -9.36
C VAL A 342 18.01 -4.49 -8.09
N GLN A 343 18.07 -5.82 -8.12
CA GLN A 343 17.77 -6.70 -7.00
C GLN A 343 18.99 -7.55 -6.63
N LEU A 344 19.52 -7.39 -5.41
CA LEU A 344 20.71 -8.08 -4.92
C LEU A 344 20.37 -8.90 -3.67
N GLY A 345 20.53 -10.22 -3.75
CA GLY A 345 20.23 -11.14 -2.65
C GLY A 345 21.44 -12.01 -2.31
N GLY A 346 21.75 -12.23 -1.04
CA GLY A 346 22.84 -13.14 -0.68
C GLY A 346 22.56 -14.60 -1.05
N GLY A 347 21.28 -15.01 -1.13
CA GLY A 347 20.89 -16.37 -1.51
C GLY A 347 19.78 -16.44 -2.54
N TYR A 348 18.68 -15.70 -2.35
CA TYR A 348 17.45 -15.89 -3.12
C TYR A 348 16.83 -14.58 -3.59
N ASN A 349 16.46 -14.49 -4.86
CA ASN A 349 15.61 -13.41 -5.35
C ASN A 349 14.41 -13.96 -6.12
N GLN A 350 13.26 -13.33 -5.92
CA GLN A 350 12.04 -13.62 -6.67
C GLN A 350 11.33 -12.35 -7.10
N SER A 351 10.81 -12.38 -8.32
CA SER A 351 9.96 -11.34 -8.90
C SER A 351 8.91 -11.97 -9.81
N LYS A 352 7.79 -11.30 -10.08
CA LYS A 352 6.85 -11.75 -11.12
C LYS A 352 7.34 -11.27 -12.49
N ASN A 353 7.36 -9.96 -12.70
CA ASN A 353 7.88 -9.36 -13.93
C ASN A 353 9.07 -8.48 -13.59
N LEU A 354 10.25 -8.84 -14.08
CA LEU A 354 11.50 -8.14 -13.83
C LEU A 354 11.94 -7.38 -15.08
N LYS A 355 12.14 -6.07 -14.94
CA LYS A 355 12.86 -5.25 -15.92
C LYS A 355 14.11 -4.68 -15.27
N GLY A 356 15.29 -5.21 -15.59
CA GLY A 356 16.56 -4.78 -15.02
C GLY A 356 17.47 -5.94 -14.63
N THR A 357 18.12 -5.83 -13.47
CA THR A 357 19.18 -6.75 -13.05
C THR A 357 18.82 -7.45 -11.75
N GLN A 358 18.98 -8.77 -11.71
CA GLN A 358 18.74 -9.59 -10.52
C GLN A 358 19.94 -10.52 -10.28
N ILE A 359 20.60 -10.34 -9.13
CA ILE A 359 21.81 -11.06 -8.75
C ILE A 359 21.59 -11.74 -7.40
N ALA A 360 21.78 -13.05 -7.35
CA ALA A 360 21.68 -13.83 -6.12
C ALA A 360 22.89 -14.74 -5.93
N GLY A 361 23.30 -14.97 -4.68
CA GLY A 361 24.34 -15.93 -4.35
C GLY A 361 23.96 -17.39 -4.57
N ALA A 362 22.68 -17.71 -4.86
CA ALA A 362 22.28 -19.06 -5.27
C ALA A 362 21.19 -19.07 -6.33
N VAL A 363 20.04 -18.44 -6.07
CA VAL A 363 18.82 -18.66 -6.87
C VAL A 363 18.14 -17.35 -7.25
N ASN A 364 17.84 -17.20 -8.54
CA ASN A 364 16.99 -16.14 -9.08
C ASN A 364 15.76 -16.73 -9.77
N ILE A 365 14.58 -16.17 -9.48
CA ILE A 365 13.32 -16.54 -10.13
C ILE A 365 12.59 -15.29 -10.63
N ALA A 366 12.16 -15.34 -11.89
CA ALA A 366 11.20 -14.42 -12.50
C ALA A 366 10.14 -15.22 -13.26
N ASP A 367 8.92 -14.70 -13.45
CA ASP A 367 8.05 -15.24 -14.51
C ASP A 367 8.47 -14.64 -15.86
N THR A 368 8.58 -13.31 -15.92
CA THR A 368 9.06 -12.59 -17.10
C THR A 368 10.33 -11.83 -16.72
N LEU A 369 11.40 -12.00 -17.49
CA LEU A 369 12.65 -11.26 -17.33
C LEU A 369 12.93 -10.47 -18.62
N SER A 370 13.06 -9.15 -18.49
CA SER A 370 13.66 -8.26 -19.48
C SER A 370 14.93 -7.64 -18.88
N GLY A 371 16.10 -8.20 -19.19
CA GLY A 371 17.39 -7.76 -18.63
C GLY A 371 18.33 -8.89 -18.22
N LEU A 372 18.99 -8.78 -17.06
CA LEU A 372 20.05 -9.69 -16.61
C LEU A 372 19.66 -10.47 -15.34
N GLN A 373 19.88 -11.78 -15.36
CA GLN A 373 19.89 -12.65 -14.19
C GLN A 373 21.25 -13.32 -14.01
N LEU A 374 21.83 -13.24 -12.81
CA LEU A 374 23.13 -13.82 -12.47
C LEU A 374 23.06 -14.55 -11.12
N SER A 375 23.38 -15.84 -11.12
CA SER A 375 23.57 -16.62 -9.88
C SER A 375 24.46 -17.83 -10.13
N PRO A 376 25.18 -18.38 -9.14
CA PRO A 376 26.01 -19.55 -9.37
C PRO A 376 25.20 -20.85 -9.48
N SER A 377 24.00 -20.95 -8.90
CA SER A 377 23.30 -22.23 -8.80
C SER A 377 22.11 -22.37 -9.75
N PHE A 378 21.17 -21.42 -9.73
CA PHE A 378 19.94 -21.57 -10.51
C PHE A 378 19.29 -20.24 -10.91
N ASN A 379 19.12 -20.02 -12.22
CA ASN A 379 18.25 -18.97 -12.74
C ASN A 379 17.03 -19.58 -13.41
N LYS A 380 15.84 -19.07 -13.09
CA LYS A 380 14.57 -19.47 -13.72
C LYS A 380 13.79 -18.28 -14.24
N SER A 381 13.29 -18.42 -15.47
CA SER A 381 12.27 -17.57 -16.06
C SER A 381 11.20 -18.40 -16.78
N LYS A 382 10.02 -17.84 -17.06
CA LYS A 382 9.12 -18.41 -18.09
C LYS A 382 9.43 -17.77 -19.44
N LEU A 383 9.53 -16.45 -19.48
CA LEU A 383 9.96 -15.69 -20.65
C LEU A 383 11.25 -14.94 -20.30
N LEU A 384 12.30 -15.15 -21.11
CA LEU A 384 13.56 -14.44 -21.03
C LEU A 384 13.79 -13.57 -22.26
N GLU A 385 13.75 -12.25 -22.07
CA GLU A 385 14.19 -11.23 -23.02
C GLU A 385 15.49 -10.58 -22.48
N GLY A 386 16.64 -11.20 -22.71
CA GLY A 386 17.91 -10.69 -22.17
C GLY A 386 18.93 -11.78 -21.88
N VAL A 387 19.61 -11.70 -20.75
CA VAL A 387 20.76 -12.55 -20.42
C VAL A 387 20.56 -13.30 -19.10
N GLN A 388 20.81 -14.59 -19.11
CA GLN A 388 20.92 -15.44 -17.92
C GLN A 388 22.33 -16.03 -17.85
N ILE A 389 23.02 -15.82 -16.73
CA ILE A 389 24.36 -16.35 -16.50
C ILE A 389 24.33 -17.20 -15.23
N CYS A 390 24.72 -18.47 -15.34
CA CYS A 390 24.74 -19.39 -14.20
C CYS A 390 25.78 -20.50 -14.33
N SER A 391 26.60 -20.72 -13.32
CA SER A 391 27.49 -21.89 -13.33
C SER A 391 26.73 -23.22 -13.14
N GLY A 392 25.54 -23.21 -12.54
CA GLY A 392 24.69 -24.39 -12.41
C GLY A 392 23.74 -24.51 -13.59
N LEU A 393 22.49 -24.11 -13.35
CA LEU A 393 21.38 -24.35 -14.26
C LEU A 393 20.65 -23.04 -14.62
N ASN A 394 20.59 -22.73 -15.91
CA ASN A 394 19.64 -21.77 -16.46
C ASN A 394 18.42 -22.52 -17.01
N MET A 395 17.21 -22.11 -16.63
CA MET A 395 15.96 -22.69 -17.10
C MET A 395 14.98 -21.63 -17.56
N THR A 396 14.48 -21.77 -18.78
CA THR A 396 13.38 -20.93 -19.30
C THR A 396 12.33 -21.72 -20.07
N GLU A 397 11.13 -21.19 -20.24
CA GLU A 397 10.18 -21.76 -21.20
C GLU A 397 10.46 -21.21 -22.59
N THR A 398 10.54 -19.89 -22.72
CA THR A 398 10.84 -19.20 -23.97
C THR A 398 12.08 -18.32 -23.80
N LEU A 399 13.14 -18.65 -24.55
CA LEU A 399 14.38 -17.89 -24.61
C LEU A 399 14.38 -16.95 -25.81
N GLU A 400 14.37 -15.64 -25.58
CA GLU A 400 14.60 -14.56 -26.55
C GLU A 400 15.82 -13.75 -26.11
N GLY A 401 17.00 -14.37 -26.16
CA GLY A 401 18.20 -13.77 -25.62
C GLY A 401 19.37 -14.73 -25.49
N VAL A 402 20.13 -14.61 -24.40
CA VAL A 402 21.38 -15.34 -24.16
C VAL A 402 21.31 -16.13 -22.86
N GLN A 403 21.69 -17.41 -22.90
CA GLN A 403 22.02 -18.18 -21.69
C GLN A 403 23.48 -18.62 -21.72
N ILE A 404 24.18 -18.39 -20.61
CA ILE A 404 25.57 -18.83 -20.42
C ILE A 404 25.62 -19.65 -19.13
N GLY A 405 26.06 -20.90 -19.22
CA GLY A 405 26.16 -21.74 -18.04
C GLY A 405 26.56 -23.18 -18.28
N ILE A 406 26.75 -23.99 -17.24
CA ILE A 406 27.07 -25.41 -17.43
C ILE A 406 25.88 -26.13 -18.07
N ILE A 407 24.68 -25.90 -17.55
CA ILE A 407 23.43 -26.47 -18.09
C ILE A 407 22.47 -25.36 -18.47
N ASN A 408 22.03 -25.35 -19.74
CA ASN A 408 20.99 -24.45 -20.24
C ASN A 408 19.79 -25.26 -20.74
N LEU A 409 18.61 -24.96 -20.20
CA LEU A 409 17.34 -25.61 -20.59
C LEU A 409 16.35 -24.55 -21.10
N ALA A 410 15.79 -24.77 -22.29
CA ALA A 410 14.65 -23.99 -22.79
C ALA A 410 13.56 -24.90 -23.40
N LYS A 411 12.27 -24.54 -23.32
CA LYS A 411 11.27 -25.24 -24.16
C LYS A 411 11.38 -24.74 -25.61
N GLN A 412 11.41 -23.42 -25.80
CA GLN A 412 11.53 -22.76 -27.10
C GLN A 412 12.72 -21.81 -27.07
N GLN A 413 13.62 -21.95 -28.03
CA GLN A 413 14.85 -21.17 -28.10
C GLN A 413 14.87 -20.30 -29.37
N LYS A 414 14.82 -18.98 -29.19
CA LYS A 414 15.01 -17.94 -30.20
C LYS A 414 16.17 -17.02 -29.81
N GLY A 415 17.34 -17.62 -29.59
CA GLY A 415 18.48 -16.90 -29.01
C GLY A 415 19.76 -17.73 -29.02
N PHE A 416 20.72 -17.34 -28.19
CA PHE A 416 22.02 -17.99 -28.09
C PHE A 416 22.16 -18.74 -26.75
N GLN A 417 22.71 -19.94 -26.79
CA GLN A 417 23.10 -20.69 -25.60
C GLN A 417 24.58 -21.07 -25.69
N LEU A 418 25.31 -20.85 -24.60
CA LEU A 418 26.68 -21.33 -24.41
C LEU A 418 26.75 -22.15 -23.13
N GLY A 419 27.13 -23.42 -23.25
CA GLY A 419 27.27 -24.28 -22.09
C GLY A 419 27.86 -25.65 -22.35
N LEU A 420 28.07 -26.45 -21.31
CA LEU A 420 28.48 -27.85 -21.51
C LEU A 420 27.31 -28.69 -22.04
N ILE A 421 26.11 -28.44 -21.51
CA ILE A 421 24.88 -29.15 -21.87
C ILE A 421 23.80 -28.11 -22.22
N ASN A 422 23.31 -28.16 -23.45
CA ASN A 422 22.15 -27.38 -23.88
C ASN A 422 21.01 -28.34 -24.25
N VAL A 423 19.81 -28.13 -23.70
CA VAL A 423 18.62 -28.94 -23.99
C VAL A 423 17.46 -28.03 -24.39
N ASN A 424 16.90 -28.25 -25.58
CA ASN A 424 15.70 -27.52 -26.03
C ASN A 424 14.62 -28.45 -26.59
N LYS A 425 13.33 -28.13 -26.41
CA LYS A 425 12.27 -28.87 -27.15
C LYS A 425 12.15 -28.37 -28.60
N SER A 426 12.26 -27.06 -28.80
CA SER A 426 12.27 -26.42 -30.12
C SER A 426 13.37 -25.36 -30.18
N SER A 427 14.08 -25.29 -31.31
CA SER A 427 15.17 -24.33 -31.51
C SER A 427 15.12 -23.65 -32.88
N GLU A 428 15.10 -22.32 -32.84
CA GLU A 428 15.31 -21.38 -33.94
C GLU A 428 16.61 -20.57 -33.76
N GLY A 429 17.42 -20.89 -32.73
CA GLY A 429 18.63 -20.18 -32.35
C GLY A 429 19.91 -21.00 -32.45
N ILE A 430 21.01 -20.47 -31.90
CA ILE A 430 22.33 -21.13 -31.90
C ILE A 430 22.65 -21.66 -30.50
N SER A 431 23.04 -22.93 -30.40
CA SER A 431 23.56 -23.53 -29.17
C SER A 431 24.98 -24.02 -29.41
N ILE A 432 25.91 -23.56 -28.58
CA ILE A 432 27.30 -24.00 -28.55
C ILE A 432 27.52 -24.75 -27.24
N GLY A 433 27.96 -26.00 -27.35
CA GLY A 433 28.26 -26.81 -26.20
C GLY A 433 28.79 -28.20 -26.51
N LEU A 434 29.29 -28.88 -25.49
CA LEU A 434 29.78 -30.25 -25.61
C LEU A 434 28.65 -31.20 -26.02
N LEU A 435 27.49 -31.05 -25.37
CA LEU A 435 26.28 -31.82 -25.67
C LEU A 435 25.11 -30.87 -25.97
N ASN A 436 24.46 -31.05 -27.12
CA ASN A 436 23.29 -30.26 -27.51
C ASN A 436 22.12 -31.18 -27.89
N PHE A 437 21.11 -31.27 -27.03
CA PHE A 437 19.89 -32.07 -27.25
C PHE A 437 18.76 -31.15 -27.74
N VAL A 438 18.19 -31.42 -28.92
CA VAL A 438 16.99 -30.69 -29.38
C VAL A 438 16.04 -31.60 -30.14
N GLU A 439 14.80 -31.68 -29.66
CA GLU A 439 13.76 -32.56 -30.19
C GLU A 439 13.26 -32.09 -31.58
N ASN A 440 12.89 -30.81 -31.74
CA ASN A 440 12.40 -30.24 -33.00
C ASN A 440 13.28 -29.06 -33.47
N ARG A 441 13.85 -29.11 -34.68
CA ARG A 441 14.84 -28.10 -35.16
C ARG A 441 14.48 -27.46 -36.50
N LYS A 442 14.89 -26.20 -36.69
CA LYS A 442 14.91 -25.50 -37.99
C LYS A 442 16.30 -25.09 -38.52
N PHE A 443 17.39 -25.07 -37.71
CA PHE A 443 18.72 -24.55 -38.12
C PHE A 443 19.92 -25.45 -37.67
N PRO A 444 21.11 -25.35 -38.33
CA PRO A 444 22.27 -26.25 -38.15
C PRO A 444 23.12 -26.04 -36.86
N ARG A 445 23.97 -27.03 -36.51
CA ARG A 445 24.80 -27.12 -35.27
C ARG A 445 26.29 -26.75 -35.49
N LEU A 446 26.97 -26.32 -34.41
CA LEU A 446 28.43 -26.40 -34.21
C LEU A 446 28.71 -27.12 -32.87
N GLY A 447 29.11 -28.40 -32.90
CA GLY A 447 29.39 -29.25 -31.73
C GLY A 447 28.84 -30.70 -31.84
N PHE A 448 29.13 -31.57 -30.85
CA PHE A 448 28.60 -32.94 -30.80
C PHE A 448 27.10 -32.94 -30.43
N ALA A 449 26.37 -33.87 -31.04
CA ALA A 449 25.03 -33.62 -31.53
C ALA A 449 24.17 -34.89 -31.41
N ILE A 450 23.64 -35.18 -30.22
CA ILE A 450 22.80 -36.36 -30.00
C ILE A 450 21.35 -35.98 -30.27
N GLN A 451 20.63 -36.81 -31.02
CA GLN A 451 19.19 -36.65 -31.30
C GLN A 451 18.37 -37.11 -30.11
#